data_AF-A0A531LIT7-F1
#
_entry.id   AF-A0A531LIT7-F1
#
_cell.length_a   1.000
_cell.length_b   1.000
_cell.length_c   1.000
_cell.angle_alpha   90.00
_cell.angle_beta   90.00
_cell.angle_gamma   90.00
#
_symmetry.space_group_name_H-M   'P 1'
#
loop_
_entity.id
_entity.type
_entity.pdbx_description
1 polymer ?
#
loop_
_entity_poly.entity_id
_entity_poly.type
_entity_poly.pdbx_seq_one_letter_code
_entity_poly.pdbx_strand_id
1 'polypeptide(L)' 'NMVLYVLAVFVEYVIAFGLALLLNAQIRARKFFRVVFLMPLMLSPVAVSWMIGKSLMEYRFGPAATLAR' A
#
# COMPACT_ATOMS: atom_id res chain seq x y z
N ASN A 1 18.68 6.74 -13.43
CA ASN A 1 19.17 5.69 -14.34
C ASN A 1 18.03 4.72 -14.64
N MET A 2 17.71 4.45 -15.91
CA MET A 2 16.57 3.60 -16.30
C MET A 2 16.68 2.16 -15.74
N VAL A 3 17.91 1.63 -15.65
CA VAL A 3 18.17 0.27 -15.15
C VAL A 3 17.72 0.09 -13.69
N LEU A 4 17.88 1.11 -12.85
CA LEU A 4 17.43 1.04 -11.45
C LEU A 4 15.90 0.97 -11.34
N TYR A 5 15.19 1.73 -12.18
CA TYR A 5 13.72 1.66 -12.23
C TYR A 5 13.23 0.30 -12.70
N VAL A 6 13.86 -0.28 -13.72
CA VAL A 6 13.50 -1.62 -14.22
C VAL A 6 13.71 -2.68 -13.14
N LEU A 7 14.83 -2.63 -12.40
CA LEU A 7 15.07 -3.53 -11.28
C LEU A 7 14.06 -3.35 -10.15
N ALA A 8 13.70 -2.10 -9.81
CA ALA A 8 12.69 -1.82 -8.79
C ALA A 8 11.32 -2.38 -9.19
N VAL A 9 10.88 -2.15 -10.44
CA VAL A 9 9.61 -2.66 -10.97
C VAL A 9 9.59 -4.19 -10.95
N PHE A 10 10.71 -4.84 -11.27
CA PHE A 10 10.81 -6.30 -11.19
C PHE A 10 10.54 -6.82 -9.76
N VAL A 11 11.13 -6.19 -8.75
CA VAL A 11 10.90 -6.54 -7.34
C VAL A 11 9.43 -6.29 -6.94
N GLU A 12 8.84 -5.17 -7.36
CA GLU A 12 7.43 -4.87 -7.12
C GLU A 12 6.51 -5.95 -7.69
N TYR A 13 6.76 -6.43 -8.92
CA TYR A 13 5.99 -7.51 -9.54
C TYR A 13 6.10 -8.83 -8.78
N VAL A 14 7.29 -9.19 -8.30
CA VAL A 14 7.49 -10.40 -7.48
C VAL A 14 6.65 -10.35 -6.20
N ILE A 15 6.64 -9.20 -5.53
CA ILE A 15 5.86 -8.99 -4.31
C ILE A 15 4.35 -9.03 -4.61
N ALA A 16 3.91 -8.29 -5.65
CA ALA A 16 2.51 -8.25 -6.05
C ALA A 16 1.98 -9.64 -6.44
N PHE A 17 2.79 -10.43 -7.14
CA PHE A 17 2.45 -11.80 -7.51
C PHE A 17 2.32 -12.70 -6.28
N GLY A 18 3.24 -12.61 -5.31
CA GLY A 18 3.14 -13.33 -4.04
C GLY A 18 1.86 -12.99 -3.27
N LEU A 19 1.50 -11.71 -3.18
CA LEU A 19 0.25 -11.27 -2.55
C LEU A 19 -0.98 -11.80 -3.29
N ALA A 20 -0.97 -11.83 -4.63
CA ALA A 20 -2.05 -12.39 -5.43
C ALA A 20 -2.27 -13.88 -5.14
N LEU A 21 -1.18 -14.66 -5.02
CA LEU A 21 -1.26 -16.07 -4.64
C LEU A 21 -1.85 -16.26 -3.23
N LEU A 22 -1.43 -15.44 -2.27
CA LEU A 22 -1.96 -15.48 -0.89
C LEU A 22 -3.45 -15.11 -0.82
N LEU A 23 -3.90 -14.11 -1.58
CA LEU A 23 -5.31 -13.72 -1.68
C LEU A 23 -6.17 -14.79 -2.40
N ASN A 24 -5.56 -15.55 -3.30
CA ASN A 24 -6.19 -16.67 -3.98
C ASN A 24 -6.21 -17.96 -3.14
N ALA A 25 -5.28 -18.15 -2.21
CA ALA A 25 -5.25 -19.29 -1.30
C ALA A 25 -6.48 -19.36 -0.38
N GLN A 26 -6.86 -20.58 0.03
CA GLN A 26 -7.99 -20.84 0.94
C GLN A 26 -7.60 -20.50 2.40
N ILE A 27 -7.52 -19.22 2.71
CA ILE A 27 -7.22 -18.72 4.05
C ILE A 27 -8.50 -18.36 4.83
N ARG A 28 -8.48 -18.52 6.16
CA ARG A 28 -9.54 -17.98 7.04
C ARG A 28 -9.58 -16.45 6.88
N ALA A 29 -10.77 -15.87 6.82
CA ALA A 29 -11.00 -14.44 6.53
C ALA A 29 -10.60 -13.96 5.11
N ARG A 30 -10.56 -14.85 4.10
CA ARG A 30 -10.33 -14.50 2.67
C ARG A 30 -11.03 -13.23 2.17
N LYS A 31 -12.31 -13.03 2.52
CA LYS A 31 -13.08 -11.83 2.11
C LYS A 31 -12.49 -10.55 2.70
N PHE A 32 -12.03 -10.59 3.96
CA PHE A 32 -11.41 -9.45 4.62
C PHE A 32 -10.13 -9.02 3.90
N PHE A 33 -9.20 -9.96 3.67
CA PHE A 33 -7.93 -9.65 3.00
C PHE A 33 -8.12 -9.09 1.59
N ARG A 34 -9.06 -9.65 0.81
CA ARG A 34 -9.37 -9.12 -0.53
C ARG A 34 -9.93 -7.71 -0.48
N VAL A 35 -10.89 -7.45 0.43
CA VAL A 35 -11.51 -6.12 0.52
C VAL A 35 -10.50 -5.07 0.98
N VAL A 36 -9.71 -5.36 2.01
CA VAL A 36 -8.69 -4.41 2.51
C VAL A 36 -7.61 -4.14 1.45
N PHE A 37 -7.21 -5.15 0.68
CA PHE A 37 -6.24 -4.96 -0.41
C PHE A 37 -6.81 -4.16 -1.59
N LEU A 38 -8.10 -4.35 -1.92
CA LEU A 38 -8.74 -3.67 -3.04
C LEU A 38 -9.27 -2.28 -2.71
N MET A 39 -9.68 -2.03 -1.46
CA MET A 39 -10.29 -0.76 -1.03
C MET A 39 -9.44 0.47 -1.36
N PRO A 40 -8.11 0.48 -1.18
CA PRO A 40 -7.27 1.61 -1.55
C PRO A 40 -7.31 1.94 -3.05
N LEU A 41 -7.49 0.92 -3.91
CA LEU A 41 -7.60 1.11 -5.37
C LEU A 41 -8.95 1.70 -5.78
N MET A 42 -9.98 1.53 -4.94
CA MET A 42 -11.29 2.14 -5.15
C MET A 42 -11.32 3.60 -4.68
N LEU A 43 -10.38 4.00 -3.81
CA LEU A 43 -10.18 5.38 -3.42
C LEU A 43 -9.45 6.13 -4.54
N SER A 44 -9.81 7.41 -4.74
CA SER A 44 -9.11 8.21 -5.73
C SER A 44 -7.63 8.37 -5.32
N PRO A 45 -6.69 8.39 -6.29
CA PRO A 45 -5.26 8.57 -5.98
C PRO A 45 -4.97 9.85 -5.21
N VAL A 46 -5.79 10.88 -5.40
CA VAL A 46 -5.71 12.16 -4.68
C VAL A 46 -6.05 12.00 -3.20
N ALA A 47 -7.10 11.24 -2.87
CA ALA A 47 -7.48 11.00 -1.48
C ALA A 47 -6.40 10.22 -0.74
N VAL A 48 -5.87 9.15 -1.35
CA VAL A 48 -4.83 8.32 -0.71
C VAL A 48 -3.53 9.10 -0.54
N SER A 49 -3.08 9.80 -1.58
CA SER A 49 -1.78 10.48 -1.55
C SER A 49 -1.82 11.76 -0.71
N TRP A 50 -2.81 12.62 -0.94
CA TRP A 50 -2.87 13.95 -0.33
C TRP A 50 -3.65 13.97 0.97
N MET A 51 -4.82 13.33 1.04
CA MET A 51 -5.64 13.39 2.26
C MET A 51 -5.11 12.46 3.34
N ILE A 52 -4.66 11.25 2.99
CA ILE A 52 -4.13 10.28 3.95
C ILE A 52 -2.62 10.48 4.11
N GLY A 53 -1.85 10.43 3.03
CA GLY A 53 -0.38 10.52 3.10
C GLY A 53 0.14 11.81 3.75
N LYS A 54 -0.33 12.98 3.30
CA LYS A 54 0.08 14.26 3.88
C LYS A 54 -0.36 14.40 5.34
N SER A 55 -1.61 14.03 5.66
CA SER A 55 -2.12 14.10 7.04
C SER A 55 -1.37 13.16 7.98
N LEU A 56 -0.90 12.00 7.50
CA LEU A 56 -0.09 11.08 8.29
C LEU A 56 1.30 11.63 8.61
N MET A 57 1.95 12.27 7.63
CA MET A 57 3.32 12.81 7.74
C MET A 57 3.38 14.28 8.19
N GLU A 58 2.26 14.89 8.53
CA GLU A 58 2.22 16.27 9.00
C GLU A 58 2.94 16.38 10.35
N TYR A 59 3.99 17.19 10.43
CA TYR A 59 4.84 17.30 11.63
C TYR A 59 4.11 17.82 12.87
N ARG A 60 2.99 18.53 12.69
CA ARG A 60 2.25 19.17 13.80
C ARG A 60 1.15 18.29 14.40
N PHE A 61 0.51 17.44 13.59
CA PHE A 61 -0.71 16.70 13.97
C PHE A 61 -0.74 15.27 13.42
N GLY A 62 0.25 14.87 12.64
CA GLY A 62 0.32 13.55 12.03
C GLY A 62 0.62 12.49 13.09
N PRO A 63 -0.09 11.34 13.07
CA PRO A 63 0.22 10.20 13.95
C PRO A 63 1.68 9.75 13.84
N ALA A 64 2.29 9.88 12.66
CA ALA A 64 3.70 9.54 12.47
C ALA A 64 4.64 10.52 13.19
N ALA A 65 4.27 11.80 13.31
CA ALA A 65 5.05 12.79 14.05
C ALA A 65 4.99 12.54 15.57
N THR A 66 3.85 12.07 16.08
CA THR A 66 3.72 11.64 17.47
C THR A 66 4.56 10.40 17.77
N LEU A 67 4.66 9.45 16.83
CA LEU A 67 5.49 8.25 16.98
C LEU A 67 7.00 8.51 16.83
N ALA A 68 7.39 9.59 16.17
CA ALA A 68 8.79 9.95 15.94
C ALA A 68 9.39 10.84 17.05
N ARG A 69 8.61 11.20 18.08
CA ARG A 69 9.04 11.98 19.23
C ARG A 69 9.34 11.08 20.42
#